data_AF-A0A925GUK6-F1
#
_entry.id   AF-A0A925GUK6-F1
#
_cell.length_a   1.000
_cell.length_b   1.000
_cell.length_c   1.000
_cell.angle_alpha   90.00
_cell.angle_beta   90.00
_cell.angle_gamma   90.00
#
_symmetry.space_group_name_H-M   'P 1'
#
loop_
_entity.id
_entity.type
_entity.pdbx_description
1 polymer ?
#
loop_
_entity_poly.entity_id
_entity_poly.type
_entity_poly.pdbx_seq_one_letter_code
_entity_poly.pdbx_strand_id
1 'polypeptide(L)'
;MIRLRSRSPRSAFRRPGRLQRSIPPGSTQIPAIAFALLAVAQVAQVSPYTALWTTPAILLASMLIAWAAESAQFFIAQGFALAILAWLQTLPEFAVEAVLAWKQQVDLLLAGLTGALRLLTGLGWPMIYAVTAYFHRRRSGTPLLAIRLKPEH
;
A
#
# COMPACT_ATOMS: atom_id res chain seq x y z
N MET A 1 -52.40 43.71 -5.17
CA MET A 1 -51.72 43.94 -6.46
C MET A 1 -50.48 44.78 -6.22
N ILE A 2 -49.32 44.20 -5.86
CA ILE A 2 -48.03 44.93 -5.84
C ILE A 2 -46.93 43.98 -6.31
N ARG A 3 -46.40 44.32 -7.48
CA ARG A 3 -45.28 43.68 -8.18
C ARG A 3 -44.03 44.46 -7.79
N LEU A 4 -43.05 43.82 -7.13
CA LEU A 4 -41.68 44.33 -7.12
C LEU A 4 -40.69 43.20 -7.39
N ARG A 5 -40.31 43.15 -8.66
CA ARG A 5 -39.13 42.47 -9.18
C ARG A 5 -37.93 43.35 -8.85
N SER A 6 -37.03 42.88 -7.99
CA SER A 6 -35.71 43.48 -7.80
C SER A 6 -34.67 42.42 -8.14
N ARG A 7 -34.09 42.56 -9.33
CA ARG A 7 -32.86 41.87 -9.74
C ARG A 7 -31.71 42.58 -9.06
N SER A 8 -30.89 41.84 -8.32
CA SER A 8 -29.58 42.30 -7.86
C SER A 8 -28.47 41.35 -8.35
N PRO A 9 -27.24 41.87 -8.50
CA PRO A 9 -26.36 41.52 -9.60
C PRO A 9 -25.53 40.27 -9.34
N ARG A 10 -25.40 39.44 -10.38
CA ARG A 10 -24.48 38.30 -10.41
C ARG A 10 -23.05 38.83 -10.32
N SER A 11 -22.43 38.66 -9.16
CA SER A 11 -20.99 38.79 -8.99
C SER A 11 -20.31 37.77 -9.89
N ALA A 12 -19.62 38.27 -10.92
CA ALA A 12 -18.77 37.51 -11.79
C ALA A 12 -17.61 36.94 -10.95
N PHE A 13 -17.77 35.69 -10.49
CA PHE A 13 -16.71 34.92 -9.87
C PHE A 13 -15.66 34.63 -10.94
N ARG A 14 -14.65 35.51 -11.01
CA ARG A 14 -13.48 35.43 -11.87
C ARG A 14 -12.74 34.14 -11.52
N ARG A 15 -12.86 33.13 -12.38
CA ARG A 15 -12.16 31.85 -12.22
C ARG A 15 -10.65 32.11 -12.12
N PRO A 16 -9.96 31.71 -11.05
CA PRO A 16 -8.51 31.77 -11.03
C PRO A 16 -7.97 30.84 -12.12
N GLY A 17 -7.07 31.37 -12.95
CA GLY A 17 -6.41 30.64 -14.02
C GLY A 17 -5.80 29.36 -13.46
N ARG A 18 -6.32 28.23 -13.92
CA ARG A 18 -5.81 26.91 -13.63
C ARG A 18 -4.43 26.83 -14.30
N LEU A 19 -3.38 27.09 -13.53
CA LEU A 19 -2.00 26.78 -13.90
C LEU A 19 -1.93 25.28 -14.15
N GLN A 20 -2.14 24.92 -15.42
CA GLN A 20 -2.08 23.56 -15.91
C GLN A 20 -0.60 23.21 -15.99
N ARG A 21 -0.01 22.83 -14.84
CA ARG A 21 1.31 22.22 -14.79
C ARG A 21 1.22 20.91 -15.57
N SER A 22 1.64 20.95 -16.82
CA SER A 22 1.92 19.77 -17.64
C SER A 22 3.07 19.01 -17.00
N ILE A 23 2.75 18.03 -16.15
CA ILE A 23 3.73 17.11 -15.60
C ILE A 23 4.26 16.28 -16.79
N PRO A 24 5.57 16.35 -17.12
CA PRO A 24 6.11 15.56 -18.21
C PRO A 24 6.02 14.06 -17.86
N PRO A 25 5.49 13.20 -18.76
CA PRO A 25 5.24 11.78 -18.48
C PRO A 25 6.49 10.92 -18.29
N GLY A 26 7.70 11.49 -18.40
CA GLY A 26 8.98 10.78 -18.36
C GLY A 26 9.71 10.79 -17.01
N SER A 27 9.34 11.64 -16.04
CA SER A 27 10.12 11.82 -14.80
C SER A 27 9.85 10.75 -13.73
N THR A 28 8.77 9.97 -13.85
CA THR A 28 8.38 8.96 -12.85
C THR A 28 9.04 7.59 -13.10
N GLN A 29 9.56 7.33 -14.30
CA GLN A 29 10.10 6.00 -14.66
C GLN A 29 11.54 5.79 -14.18
N ILE A 30 12.31 6.87 -14.05
CA ILE A 30 13.72 6.86 -13.65
C ILE A 30 13.93 6.30 -12.22
N PRO A 31 13.17 6.69 -11.18
CA PRO A 31 13.37 6.13 -9.84
C PRO A 31 12.95 4.64 -9.74
N ALA A 32 11.96 4.20 -10.50
CA ALA A 32 11.45 2.83 -10.45
C ALA A 32 12.46 1.81 -11.02
N ILE A 33 13.12 2.17 -12.12
CA ILE A 33 14.12 1.32 -12.77
C ILE A 33 15.41 1.27 -11.92
N ALA A 34 15.82 2.40 -11.35
CA ALA A 34 16.97 2.45 -10.44
C ALA A 34 16.75 1.61 -9.17
N PHE A 35 15.53 1.63 -8.61
CA PHE A 35 15.17 0.79 -7.46
C PHE A 35 15.21 -0.71 -7.80
N ALA A 36 14.65 -1.10 -8.95
CA ALA A 36 14.65 -2.50 -9.39
C ALA A 36 16.08 -3.03 -9.62
N LEU A 37 16.97 -2.23 -10.21
CA LEU A 37 18.36 -2.62 -10.46
C LEU A 37 19.18 -2.73 -9.16
N LEU A 38 18.96 -1.83 -8.19
CA LEU A 38 19.66 -1.87 -6.91
C LEU A 38 19.23 -3.06 -6.04
N ALA A 39 17.95 -3.44 -6.10
CA ALA A 39 17.40 -4.58 -5.35
C ALA A 39 17.95 -5.93 -5.84
N VAL A 40 18.16 -6.07 -7.16
CA VAL A 40 18.69 -7.32 -7.76
C VAL A 40 20.16 -7.55 -7.41
N ALA A 41 20.96 -6.49 -7.26
CA ALA A 41 22.39 -6.59 -6.98
C ALA A 41 22.73 -7.20 -5.59
N GLN A 42 21.82 -7.07 -4.62
CA GLN A 42 22.05 -7.55 -3.24
C GLN A 42 21.77 -9.05 -3.05
N VAL A 43 21.06 -9.70 -3.99
CA VAL A 43 20.67 -11.13 -3.89
C VAL A 43 21.82 -12.08 -4.25
N ALA A 44 22.91 -11.58 -4.85
CA ALA A 44 24.00 -12.41 -5.36
C ALA A 44 24.94 -13.03 -4.30
N GLN A 45 24.80 -12.66 -3.01
CA GLN A 45 25.73 -13.05 -1.94
C GLN A 45 25.24 -14.20 -1.05
N VAL A 46 24.04 -14.74 -1.29
CA VAL A 46 23.47 -15.86 -0.51
C VAL A 46 23.66 -17.16 -1.28
N SER A 47 24.07 -18.24 -0.60
CA SER A 47 24.13 -19.58 -1.20
C SER A 47 22.77 -19.91 -1.83
N PRO A 48 22.70 -20.17 -3.15
CA PRO A 48 21.43 -20.32 -3.87
C PRO A 48 20.53 -21.39 -3.24
N TYR A 49 21.15 -22.46 -2.75
CA TYR A 49 20.47 -23.56 -2.09
C TYR A 49 19.73 -23.11 -0.83
N THR A 50 20.35 -22.30 0.03
CA THR A 50 19.71 -21.83 1.27
C THR A 50 18.53 -20.92 0.99
N ALA A 51 18.66 -20.01 0.02
CA ALA A 51 17.56 -19.14 -0.39
C ALA A 51 16.38 -19.93 -1.00
N LEU A 52 16.68 -20.99 -1.77
CA LEU A 52 15.67 -21.81 -2.44
C LEU A 52 14.75 -22.57 -1.49
N TRP A 53 15.21 -23.02 -0.32
CA TRP A 53 14.34 -23.74 0.63
C TRP A 53 13.84 -22.84 1.78
N THR A 54 14.65 -21.88 2.24
CA THR A 54 14.28 -21.05 3.41
C THR A 54 13.16 -20.08 3.06
N THR A 55 13.22 -19.47 1.86
CA THR A 55 12.20 -18.51 1.41
C THR A 55 10.81 -19.14 1.32
N PRO A 56 10.61 -20.26 0.58
CA PRO A 56 9.29 -20.89 0.54
C PRO A 56 8.88 -21.48 1.89
N ALA A 57 9.82 -21.95 2.73
CA ALA A 57 9.48 -22.43 4.07
C ALA A 57 8.89 -21.31 4.94
N ILE A 58 9.48 -20.11 4.91
CA ILE A 58 8.95 -18.93 5.61
C ILE A 58 7.57 -18.52 5.06
N LEU A 59 7.39 -18.51 3.73
CA LEU A 59 6.11 -18.20 3.10
C LEU A 59 5.01 -19.22 3.43
N LEU A 60 5.36 -20.52 3.48
CA LEU A 60 4.43 -21.57 3.88
C LEU A 60 4.05 -21.44 5.36
N ALA A 61 5.02 -21.15 6.23
CA ALA A 61 4.76 -20.91 7.64
C ALA A 61 3.80 -19.73 7.83
N SER A 62 4.03 -18.59 7.15
CA SER A 62 3.15 -17.42 7.25
C SER A 62 1.73 -17.69 6.72
N MET A 63 1.59 -18.48 5.65
CA MET A 63 0.30 -18.91 5.13
C MET A 63 -0.45 -19.81 6.12
N LEU A 64 0.21 -20.83 6.68
CA LEU A 64 -0.40 -21.72 7.69
C LEU A 64 -0.90 -20.94 8.90
N ILE A 65 -0.09 -19.98 9.34
CA ILE A 65 -0.38 -19.05 10.42
C ILE A 65 -1.61 -18.18 10.10
N ALA A 66 -1.70 -17.63 8.88
CA ALA A 66 -2.86 -16.87 8.44
C ALA A 66 -4.15 -17.71 8.43
N TRP A 67 -4.06 -18.97 8.01
CA TRP A 67 -5.18 -19.90 7.97
C TRP A 67 -5.67 -20.31 9.36
N ALA A 68 -4.73 -20.49 10.31
CA ALA A 68 -5.05 -20.69 11.72
C ALA A 68 -5.79 -19.47 12.31
N ALA A 69 -5.38 -18.25 11.94
CA ALA A 69 -6.02 -17.03 12.40
C ALA A 69 -7.44 -16.82 11.79
N GLU A 70 -7.65 -17.17 10.52
CA GLU A 70 -9.00 -17.17 9.91
C GLU A 70 -9.93 -18.14 10.64
N SER A 71 -9.42 -19.31 11.03
CA SER A 71 -10.16 -20.28 11.83
C SER A 71 -10.42 -19.78 13.27
N ALA A 72 -9.52 -18.99 13.85
CA ALA A 72 -9.69 -18.40 15.18
C ALA A 72 -10.74 -17.27 15.21
N GLN A 73 -11.03 -16.63 14.07
CA GLN A 73 -12.01 -15.54 13.97
C GLN A 73 -13.44 -15.97 14.33
N PHE A 74 -13.76 -17.27 14.22
CA PHE A 74 -15.05 -17.82 14.64
C PHE A 74 -15.25 -17.84 16.17
N PHE A 75 -14.18 -17.63 16.96
CA PHE A 75 -14.20 -17.78 18.42
C PHE A 75 -13.98 -16.45 19.18
N ILE A 76 -13.72 -15.33 18.50
CA ILE A 76 -13.34 -14.06 19.16
C ILE A 76 -13.96 -12.82 18.48
N ALA A 77 -13.93 -11.67 19.16
CA ALA A 77 -14.35 -10.39 18.59
C ALA A 77 -13.59 -10.08 17.27
N GLN A 78 -14.33 -9.83 16.19
CA GLN A 78 -13.79 -9.74 14.82
C GLN A 78 -12.65 -8.71 14.65
N GLY A 79 -12.72 -7.57 15.34
CA GLY A 79 -11.65 -6.57 15.30
C GLY A 79 -10.37 -7.01 16.04
N PHE A 80 -10.51 -7.80 17.10
CA PHE A 80 -9.37 -8.36 17.85
C PHE A 80 -8.69 -9.47 17.05
N ALA A 81 -9.45 -10.29 16.33
CA ALA A 81 -8.90 -11.28 15.40
C ALA A 81 -8.04 -10.63 14.31
N LEU A 82 -8.52 -9.55 13.68
CA LEU A 82 -7.77 -8.82 12.66
C LEU A 82 -6.48 -8.18 13.21
N ALA A 83 -6.53 -7.65 14.42
CA ALA A 83 -5.34 -7.09 15.07
C ALA A 83 -4.27 -8.17 15.33
N ILE A 84 -4.69 -9.32 15.86
CA ILE A 84 -3.79 -10.47 16.06
C ILE A 84 -3.26 -10.99 14.72
N LEU A 85 -4.11 -11.15 13.70
CA LEU A 85 -3.71 -11.60 12.38
C LEU A 85 -2.64 -10.69 11.76
N ALA A 86 -2.81 -9.37 11.86
CA ALA A 86 -1.85 -8.40 11.34
C ALA A 86 -0.49 -8.52 12.07
N TRP A 87 -0.50 -8.66 13.40
CA TRP A 87 0.72 -8.88 14.16
C TRP A 87 1.38 -10.23 13.82
N LEU A 88 0.57 -11.26 13.68
CA LEU A 88 1.00 -12.62 13.39
C LEU A 88 1.62 -12.73 11.97
N GLN A 89 1.10 -12.00 10.99
CA GLN A 89 1.68 -11.91 9.64
C GLN A 89 3.06 -11.26 9.60
N THR A 90 3.40 -10.44 10.60
CA THR A 90 4.72 -9.79 10.70
C THR A 90 5.72 -10.60 11.55
N LEU A 91 5.29 -11.69 12.19
CA LEU A 91 6.17 -12.55 12.99
C LEU A 91 7.39 -13.11 12.23
N PRO A 92 7.28 -13.58 10.98
CA PRO A 92 8.46 -14.11 10.29
C PRO A 92 9.54 -13.05 10.07
N GLU A 93 9.14 -11.80 9.85
CA GLU A 93 10.06 -10.66 9.72
C GLU A 93 10.77 -10.39 11.06
N PHE A 94 10.01 -10.33 12.16
CA PHE A 94 10.56 -10.18 13.51
C PHE A 94 11.50 -11.33 13.91
N ALA A 95 11.24 -12.55 13.44
CA ALA A 95 12.11 -13.69 13.69
C ALA A 95 13.48 -13.52 13.00
N VAL A 96 13.50 -13.01 11.77
CA VAL A 96 14.74 -12.68 11.06
C VAL A 96 15.49 -11.57 11.81
N GLU A 97 14.80 -10.49 12.18
CA GLU A 97 15.40 -9.38 12.94
C GLU A 97 15.97 -9.83 14.29
N ALA A 98 15.28 -10.70 15.01
CA ALA A 98 15.77 -11.26 16.27
C ALA A 98 17.10 -12.03 16.08
N VAL A 99 17.24 -12.78 14.97
CA VAL A 99 18.50 -13.46 14.63
C VAL A 99 19.60 -12.45 14.29
N LEU A 100 19.28 -11.35 13.60
CA LEU A 100 20.25 -10.29 13.29
C LEU A 100 20.71 -9.56 14.57
N ALA A 101 19.77 -9.28 15.49
CA ALA A 101 20.06 -8.71 16.80
C ALA A 101 20.99 -9.62 17.62
N TRP A 102 20.72 -10.94 17.61
CA TRP A 102 21.57 -11.94 18.25
C TRP A 102 23.00 -11.95 17.68
N LYS A 103 23.14 -11.70 16.38
CA LYS A 103 24.45 -11.59 15.69
C LYS A 103 25.11 -10.21 15.84
N GLN A 104 24.55 -9.30 16.64
CA GLN A 104 25.01 -7.93 16.82
C GLN A 104 25.07 -7.10 15.52
N GLN A 105 24.23 -7.44 14.53
CA GLN A 105 24.17 -6.75 13.24
C GLN A 105 23.10 -5.63 13.25
N VAL A 106 23.31 -4.64 14.12
CA VAL A 106 22.33 -3.57 14.38
C VAL A 106 22.07 -2.72 13.12
N ASP A 107 23.10 -2.47 12.32
CA ASP A 107 22.97 -1.67 11.09
C ASP A 107 22.06 -2.34 10.06
N LEU A 108 22.18 -3.66 9.87
CA LEU A 108 21.33 -4.43 8.95
C LEU A 108 19.91 -4.53 9.48
N LEU A 109 19.75 -4.70 10.79
CA LEU A 109 18.45 -4.73 11.47
C LEU A 109 17.70 -3.40 11.27
N LEU A 110 18.36 -2.27 11.53
CA LEU A 110 17.74 -0.95 11.41
C LEU A 110 17.47 -0.60 9.94
N ALA A 111 18.36 -0.98 9.02
CA ALA A 111 18.13 -0.82 7.58
C ALA A 111 16.91 -1.63 7.11
N GLY A 112 16.75 -2.87 7.59
CA GLY A 112 15.59 -3.72 7.32
C GLY A 112 14.29 -3.11 7.84
N LEU A 113 14.25 -2.76 9.14
CA LEU A 113 13.08 -2.16 9.78
C LEU A 113 12.65 -0.85 9.12
N THR A 114 13.59 0.08 8.90
CA THR A 114 13.27 1.37 8.29
C THR A 114 12.91 1.24 6.81
N GLY A 115 13.50 0.26 6.12
CA GLY A 115 13.15 -0.11 4.75
C GLY A 115 11.72 -0.66 4.66
N ALA A 116 11.37 -1.64 5.50
CA ALA A 116 10.06 -2.27 5.55
C ALA A 116 8.95 -1.25 5.81
N LEU A 117 9.14 -0.33 6.77
CA LEU A 117 8.16 0.73 7.07
C LEU A 117 7.94 1.67 5.87
N ARG A 118 9.01 2.02 5.13
CA ARG A 118 8.92 2.86 3.92
C ARG A 118 8.27 2.11 2.76
N LEU A 119 8.52 0.81 2.59
CA LEU A 119 7.90 0.00 1.54
C LEU A 119 6.42 -0.25 1.83
N LEU A 120 6.06 -0.53 3.08
CA LEU A 120 4.66 -0.76 3.46
C LEU A 120 3.81 0.50 3.25
N THR A 121 4.29 1.65 3.72
CA THR A 121 3.56 2.92 3.58
C THR A 121 3.65 3.49 2.17
N GLY A 122 4.83 3.45 1.55
CA GLY A 122 5.10 4.06 0.25
C GLY A 122 4.69 3.22 -0.96
N LEU A 123 4.80 1.89 -0.89
CA LEU A 123 4.43 0.97 -1.97
C LEU A 123 3.16 0.17 -1.67
N GLY A 124 2.97 -0.27 -0.42
CA GLY A 124 1.81 -1.10 -0.05
C GLY A 124 0.47 -0.44 -0.35
N TRP A 125 0.25 0.77 0.17
CA TRP A 125 -1.01 1.50 -0.05
C TRP A 125 -1.29 1.85 -1.52
N PRO A 126 -0.34 2.42 -2.28
CA PRO A 126 -0.56 2.68 -3.70
C PRO A 126 -0.75 1.41 -4.52
N MET A 127 -0.08 0.31 -4.18
CA MET A 127 -0.27 -0.97 -4.86
C MET A 127 -1.68 -1.52 -4.65
N ILE A 128 -2.19 -1.53 -3.42
CA ILE A 128 -3.56 -1.97 -3.12
C ILE A 128 -4.57 -1.13 -3.90
N TYR A 129 -4.40 0.19 -3.90
CA TYR A 129 -5.25 1.09 -4.68
C TYR A 129 -5.13 0.84 -6.18
N ALA A 130 -3.91 0.65 -6.71
CA ALA A 130 -3.67 0.39 -8.12
C ALA A 130 -4.32 -0.91 -8.58
N VAL A 131 -4.18 -2.00 -7.82
CA VAL A 131 -4.82 -3.29 -8.11
C VAL A 131 -6.34 -3.16 -8.10
N THR A 132 -6.89 -2.49 -7.07
CA THR A 132 -8.33 -2.27 -6.95
C THR A 132 -8.85 -1.41 -8.10
N ALA A 133 -8.18 -0.31 -8.42
CA ALA A 133 -8.54 0.57 -9.53
C ALA A 133 -8.43 -0.15 -10.87
N TYR A 134 -7.41 -0.99 -11.07
CA TYR A 134 -7.22 -1.77 -12.28
C TYR A 134 -8.36 -2.78 -12.48
N PHE A 135 -8.68 -3.54 -11.43
CA PHE A 135 -9.71 -4.57 -11.48
C PHE A 135 -11.11 -3.96 -11.59
N HIS A 136 -11.35 -2.84 -10.88
CA HIS A 136 -12.56 -2.05 -11.02
C HIS A 136 -12.72 -1.49 -12.43
N ARG A 137 -11.64 -0.97 -13.04
CA ARG A 137 -11.68 -0.42 -14.40
C ARG A 137 -11.91 -1.51 -15.46
N ARG A 138 -11.41 -2.73 -15.23
CA ARG A 138 -11.69 -3.90 -16.09
C ARG A 138 -13.12 -4.40 -15.98
N ARG A 139 -13.76 -4.32 -14.81
CA ARG A 139 -15.15 -4.77 -14.62
C ARG A 139 -16.21 -3.71 -14.92
N SER A 140 -15.96 -2.45 -14.58
CA SER A 140 -16.96 -1.38 -14.56
C SER A 140 -16.79 -0.35 -15.70
N GLY A 141 -15.67 -0.38 -16.44
CA GLY A 141 -15.37 0.53 -17.55
C GLY A 141 -15.23 2.02 -17.20
N THR A 142 -15.49 2.40 -15.94
CA THR A 142 -15.53 3.77 -15.45
C THR A 142 -14.44 3.98 -14.39
N PRO A 143 -13.65 5.06 -14.48
CA PRO A 143 -12.68 5.40 -13.45
C PRO A 143 -13.40 5.81 -12.15
N LEU A 144 -12.82 5.48 -11.00
CA LEU A 144 -13.28 5.86 -9.65
C LEU A 144 -13.09 7.37 -9.39
N LEU A 145 -13.57 8.22 -10.30
CA LEU A 145 -13.24 9.65 -10.37
C LEU A 145 -14.38 10.54 -9.85
N ALA A 146 -15.58 9.99 -9.68
CA ALA A 146 -16.71 10.74 -9.13
C ALA A 146 -17.70 9.81 -8.41
N ILE A 147 -17.73 9.90 -7.08
CA ILE A 147 -18.82 9.36 -6.28
C ILE A 147 -19.98 10.35 -6.42
N ARG A 148 -20.94 10.02 -7.29
CA ARG A 148 -22.23 10.71 -7.35
C ARG A 148 -22.99 10.33 -6.08
N LEU A 149 -22.93 11.18 -5.06
CA LEU A 149 -23.86 11.09 -3.94
C LEU A 149 -25.27 11.20 -4.52
N LYS A 150 -26.12 10.21 -4.22
CA LYS A 150 -27.55 10.35 -4.46
C LYS A 150 -28.02 11.53 -3.59
N PRO A 151 -28.82 12.45 -4.14
CA PRO A 151 -29.53 13.42 -3.33
C PRO A 151 -30.58 12.63 -2.54
N GLU A 152 -30.23 12.26 -1.32
CA GLU A 152 -31.15 11.72 -0.32
C GLU A 152 -31.53 12.90 0.58
N HIS A 153 -32.81 12.99 0.92
CA HIS A 153 -33.51 14.20 1.37
C HIS A 153 -32.94 14.82 2.65
#